data_AF-A0A674N1K6-F1
#
_entry.id   AF-A0A674N1K6-F1
#
_cell.length_a   1.000
_cell.length_b   1.000
_cell.length_c   1.000
_cell.angle_alpha   90.00
_cell.angle_beta   90.00
_cell.angle_gamma   90.00
#
_symmetry.space_group_name_H-M   'P 1'
#
loop_
_entity.id
_entity.type
_entity.pdbx_description
1 polymer ?
#
loop_
_entity_poly.entity_id
_entity_poly.type
_entity_poly.pdbx_seq_one_letter_code
_entity_poly.pdbx_strand_id
1 'polypeptide(L)'
;MKPHIRTSRVPNPHDARVRCWAADLDVSVLDQQLKLFVSRHSAFLSEHVPVKSFRTLHHNGDVLDTQVVLNPALDFVCSEVQQLVSSPSKHKLLILAGQFEEDSGDLVLQTGRFSLNHLLHIFNEEEVRWCSVTQPTLASKTSLTLSCPAFGLWQDSGLRKNLQGFVDLQVNPPPCFPQMEGLHEFTEYLSESLEPESPFDLLEPASTVGFLKLSRPCCYIFPGGRGDSAFFSVNGFNILVNGGSDPRSCFWKLVRHLDRIDSVLLTHIGVDNLPGLNSLLLRKTVEQELSVESHAEEAQMRNLISPEIGVVFLNAPDRLGFPKENPSLLRSCDELALTLQHLQRLEIQAQTLSARAGAGIEPMILFQKMGVGRLELYVLNPLSGNPPLPCLVSICALLVWHPFSPQEKIIRVLFPGCTPQAKILEGLRKINNLEPSANGPKSNGGSTRE
;
A
#
# COMPACT_ATOMS: atom_id res chain seq x y z
N MET A 1 -17.03 -22.76 11.93
CA MET A 1 -15.81 -23.26 11.26
C MET A 1 -14.87 -22.08 11.16
N LYS A 2 -13.72 -22.11 11.85
CA LYS A 2 -12.81 -20.94 11.96
C LYS A 2 -12.37 -20.49 10.55
N PRO A 3 -12.46 -19.20 10.20
CA PRO A 3 -11.96 -18.72 8.93
C PRO A 3 -10.43 -18.83 8.96
N HIS A 4 -9.87 -19.62 8.06
CA HIS A 4 -8.43 -19.67 7.81
C HIS A 4 -8.01 -18.34 7.15
N ILE A 5 -7.82 -17.33 7.99
CA ILE A 5 -7.21 -16.05 7.64
C ILE A 5 -5.73 -16.17 8.02
N ARG A 6 -4.90 -16.06 6.98
CA ARG A 6 -3.44 -15.90 6.95
C ARG A 6 -2.76 -15.80 8.32
N THR A 7 -2.47 -16.93 8.92
CA THR A 7 -1.26 -17.05 9.72
C THR A 7 -0.09 -16.90 8.75
N SER A 8 0.83 -15.99 9.08
CA SER A 8 2.19 -16.00 8.54
C SER A 8 2.69 -17.44 8.57
N ARG A 9 2.78 -18.08 7.39
CA ARG A 9 3.54 -19.31 7.28
C ARG A 9 4.98 -18.91 7.61
N VAL A 10 5.37 -19.25 8.83
CA VAL A 10 6.73 -19.32 9.32
C VAL A 10 7.64 -19.78 8.16
N PRO A 11 8.76 -19.08 7.86
CA PRO A 11 9.71 -19.62 6.90
C PRO A 11 10.07 -21.04 7.36
N ASN A 12 10.07 -22.01 6.45
CA ASN A 12 10.35 -23.42 6.77
C ASN A 12 11.40 -23.55 7.89
N PRO A 13 11.19 -24.38 8.93
CA PRO A 13 12.13 -24.53 10.04
C PRO A 13 13.52 -25.02 9.59
N HIS A 14 13.67 -25.42 8.33
CA HIS A 14 14.94 -25.81 7.73
C HIS A 14 15.85 -24.63 7.30
N ASP A 15 15.35 -23.38 7.25
CA ASP A 15 16.11 -22.20 6.82
C ASP A 15 16.38 -21.16 7.92
N ALA A 16 16.06 -21.47 9.18
CA ALA A 16 16.42 -20.65 10.34
C ALA A 16 17.93 -20.71 10.63
N ARG A 17 18.74 -20.13 9.74
CA ARG A 17 20.17 -19.90 9.96
C ARG A 17 20.41 -18.41 10.09
N VAL A 18 21.07 -18.01 11.18
CA VAL A 18 21.45 -16.61 11.38
C VAL A 18 22.51 -16.24 10.34
N ARG A 19 22.22 -15.25 9.51
CA ARG A 19 23.23 -14.56 8.70
C ARG A 19 24.01 -13.67 9.66
N CYS A 20 25.22 -14.08 10.04
CA CYS A 20 25.90 -13.42 11.13
C CYS A 20 27.22 -12.75 10.72
N TRP A 21 27.33 -11.53 11.24
CA TRP A 21 28.46 -10.83 11.86
C TRP A 21 29.89 -11.35 11.63
N ALA A 22 30.77 -10.46 11.17
CA ALA A 22 32.23 -10.58 11.35
C ALA A 22 32.65 -10.21 12.79
N ALA A 23 32.16 -10.94 13.78
CA ALA A 23 32.67 -10.89 15.16
C ALA A 23 32.95 -12.30 15.64
N ASP A 24 34.08 -12.46 16.32
CA ASP A 24 34.50 -13.69 16.98
C ASP A 24 33.68 -13.87 18.28
N LEU A 25 32.37 -14.07 18.15
CA LEU A 25 31.49 -14.44 19.26
C LEU A 25 31.31 -15.96 19.26
N ASP A 26 31.65 -16.58 20.39
CA ASP A 26 31.39 -18.00 20.61
C ASP A 26 29.87 -18.28 20.55
N VAL A 27 29.50 -19.35 19.84
CA VAL A 27 28.10 -19.77 19.62
C VAL A 27 27.33 -19.94 20.94
N SER A 28 28.00 -20.44 21.98
CA SER A 28 27.43 -20.66 23.31
C SER A 28 27.10 -19.35 24.03
N VAL A 29 27.90 -18.31 23.83
CA VAL A 29 27.66 -16.98 24.42
C VAL A 29 26.46 -16.33 23.76
N LEU A 30 26.36 -16.43 22.43
CA LEU A 30 25.21 -15.89 21.69
C LEU A 30 23.89 -16.58 22.07
N ASP A 31 23.89 -17.92 22.17
CA ASP A 31 22.71 -18.69 22.60
C ASP A 31 22.21 -18.26 23.98
N GLN A 32 23.14 -18.07 24.92
CA GLN A 32 22.80 -17.63 26.28
C GLN A 32 22.26 -16.20 26.30
N GLN A 33 22.83 -15.27 25.52
CA GLN A 33 22.34 -13.89 25.44
C GLN A 33 20.93 -13.81 24.83
N LEU A 34 20.61 -14.65 23.83
CA LEU A 34 19.25 -14.71 23.26
C LEU A 34 18.23 -15.26 24.27
N LYS A 35 18.60 -16.26 25.09
CA LYS A 35 17.76 -16.74 26.20
C LYS A 35 17.57 -15.66 27.29
N LEU A 36 18.61 -14.88 27.57
CA LEU A 36 18.52 -13.74 28.49
C LEU A 36 17.61 -12.64 27.95
N PHE A 37 17.61 -12.39 26.64
CA PHE A 37 16.65 -11.48 26.01
C PHE A 37 15.21 -11.92 26.26
N VAL A 38 14.87 -13.19 25.99
CA VAL A 38 13.50 -13.70 26.18
C VAL A 38 13.03 -13.53 27.63
N SER A 39 13.94 -13.73 28.60
CA SER A 39 13.60 -13.66 30.03
C SER A 39 13.68 -12.27 30.67
N ARG A 40 14.48 -11.34 30.14
CA ARG A 40 14.81 -10.05 30.80
C ARG A 40 14.72 -8.82 29.88
N HIS A 41 14.05 -8.90 28.74
CA HIS A 41 13.84 -7.73 27.90
C HIS A 41 12.93 -6.73 28.60
N SER A 42 13.20 -5.44 28.38
CA SER A 42 12.29 -4.35 28.70
C SER A 42 11.39 -4.12 27.50
N ALA A 43 10.07 -4.24 27.69
CA ALA A 43 9.09 -3.93 26.66
C ALA A 43 8.57 -2.50 26.85
N PHE A 44 8.88 -1.63 25.91
CA PHE A 44 8.34 -0.28 25.85
C PHE A 44 7.13 -0.25 24.92
N LEU A 45 5.97 0.07 25.50
CA LEU A 45 4.73 0.37 24.79
C LEU A 45 4.62 1.90 24.71
N SER A 46 4.54 2.44 23.50
CA SER A 46 4.27 3.87 23.33
C SER A 46 2.76 4.11 23.34
N GLU A 47 2.27 4.91 24.29
CA GLU A 47 0.87 5.36 24.34
C GLU A 47 0.58 6.50 23.34
N HIS A 48 1.61 7.05 22.68
CA HIS A 48 1.51 8.32 21.94
C HIS A 48 1.12 8.19 20.45
N VAL A 49 0.95 6.97 19.94
CA VAL A 49 0.42 6.72 18.59
C VAL A 49 -0.82 5.84 18.79
N PRO A 50 -1.97 6.11 18.15
CA PRO A 50 -3.26 5.47 18.46
C PRO A 50 -3.34 3.98 18.08
N VAL A 51 -2.20 3.30 17.91
CA VAL A 51 -2.15 1.97 17.33
C VAL A 51 -1.54 0.99 18.34
N LYS A 52 -2.34 0.01 18.75
CA LYS A 52 -2.05 -0.99 19.79
C LYS A 52 -0.89 -1.96 19.47
N SER A 53 -0.15 -1.76 18.38
CA SER A 53 0.75 -2.76 17.78
C SER A 53 2.23 -2.36 17.72
N PHE A 54 2.60 -1.10 18.01
CA PHE A 54 4.00 -0.68 18.09
C PHE A 54 4.63 -1.12 19.42
N ARG A 55 5.71 -1.90 19.36
CA ARG A 55 6.43 -2.38 20.55
C ARG A 55 7.94 -2.31 20.32
N THR A 56 8.66 -1.79 21.32
CA THR A 56 10.11 -1.86 21.33
C THR A 56 10.56 -2.78 22.45
N LEU A 57 11.30 -3.82 22.09
CA LEU A 57 11.88 -4.78 23.02
C LEU A 57 13.37 -4.50 23.10
N HIS A 58 13.86 -4.13 24.27
CA HIS A 58 15.25 -3.78 24.47
C HIS A 58 15.88 -4.61 25.59
N HIS A 59 17.05 -5.16 25.32
CA HIS A 59 17.87 -5.84 26.31
C HIS A 59 19.31 -5.35 26.17
N ASN A 60 19.77 -4.61 27.18
CA ASN A 60 21.15 -4.19 27.29
C ASN A 60 21.91 -5.18 28.18
N GLY A 61 22.77 -5.99 27.57
CA GLY A 61 23.71 -6.86 28.26
C GLY A 61 25.15 -6.39 28.09
N ASP A 62 26.05 -6.84 28.97
CA ASP A 62 27.48 -6.46 28.94
C ASP A 62 28.20 -6.89 27.65
N VAL A 63 27.67 -7.92 26.98
CA VAL A 63 28.25 -8.53 25.76
C VAL A 63 27.48 -8.16 24.50
N LEU A 64 26.15 -8.11 24.59
CA LEU A 64 25.25 -7.88 23.46
C LEU A 64 24.14 -6.92 23.86
N ASP A 65 24.07 -5.81 23.15
CA ASP A 65 22.93 -4.90 23.19
C ASP A 65 21.97 -5.28 22.06
N THR A 66 20.75 -5.69 22.39
CA THR A 66 19.75 -6.16 21.43
C THR A 66 18.50 -5.29 21.52
N GLN A 67 18.12 -4.72 20.38
CA GLN A 67 16.88 -3.97 20.24
C GLN A 67 16.06 -4.54 19.10
N VAL A 68 14.81 -4.90 19.39
CA VAL A 68 13.84 -5.38 18.40
C VAL A 68 12.68 -4.42 18.38
N VAL A 69 12.41 -3.86 17.21
CA VAL A 69 11.30 -2.92 17.01
C VAL A 69 10.24 -3.59 16.15
N LEU A 70 9.05 -3.74 16.72
CA LEU A 70 7.89 -4.38 16.10
C LEU A 70 6.91 -3.32 15.61
N ASN A 71 6.46 -3.47 14.36
CA ASN A 71 5.56 -2.55 13.64
C ASN A 71 5.97 -1.06 13.74
N PRO A 72 7.23 -0.68 13.44
CA PRO A 72 7.63 0.71 13.58
C PRO A 72 7.01 1.64 12.54
N ALA A 73 6.93 2.92 12.92
CA ALA A 73 6.75 4.04 12.01
C ALA A 73 8.09 4.46 11.39
N LEU A 74 8.04 5.05 10.18
CA LEU A 74 9.25 5.49 9.45
C LEU A 74 10.16 6.40 10.28
N ASP A 75 9.61 7.42 10.95
CA ASP A 75 10.37 8.39 11.74
C ASP A 75 11.13 7.73 12.89
N PHE A 76 10.51 6.71 13.50
CA PHE A 76 11.12 5.95 14.58
C PHE A 76 12.26 5.06 14.05
N VAL A 77 12.06 4.35 12.93
CA VAL A 77 13.14 3.56 12.30
C VAL A 77 14.34 4.44 11.98
N CYS A 78 14.12 5.62 11.39
CA CYS A 78 15.19 6.55 11.08
C CYS A 78 15.98 6.98 12.33
N SER A 79 15.26 7.30 13.42
CA SER A 79 15.87 7.70 14.69
C SER A 79 16.67 6.56 15.35
N GLU A 80 16.13 5.34 15.35
CA GLU A 80 16.82 4.16 15.91
C GLU A 80 18.04 3.76 15.10
N VAL A 81 17.97 3.84 13.78
CA VAL A 81 19.13 3.59 12.91
C VAL A 81 20.20 4.67 13.14
N GLN A 82 19.82 5.94 13.31
CA GLN A 82 20.75 7.02 13.69
C GLN A 82 21.43 6.74 15.04
N GLN A 83 20.67 6.28 16.05
CA GLN A 83 21.23 5.89 17.36
C GLN A 83 22.18 4.69 17.25
N LEU A 84 21.80 3.67 16.49
CA LEU A 84 22.66 2.51 16.23
C LEU A 84 23.98 2.95 15.58
N VAL A 85 23.94 3.82 14.57
CA VAL A 85 25.13 4.35 13.89
C VAL A 85 25.97 5.24 14.81
N SER A 86 25.36 5.99 15.72
CA SER A 86 26.04 6.85 16.71
C SER A 86 26.65 6.09 17.89
N SER A 87 26.21 4.85 18.15
CA SER A 87 26.64 4.08 19.31
C SER A 87 28.16 3.79 19.30
N PRO A 88 28.83 3.68 20.47
CA PRO A 88 30.28 3.50 20.56
C PRO A 88 30.77 2.07 20.20
N SER A 89 29.87 1.16 19.82
CA SER A 89 30.20 -0.24 19.53
C SER A 89 31.00 -0.36 18.23
N LYS A 90 32.06 -1.20 18.26
CA LYS A 90 32.92 -1.44 17.09
C LYS A 90 32.22 -2.21 15.99
N HIS A 91 31.37 -3.16 16.37
CA HIS A 91 30.63 -3.95 15.43
C HIS A 91 29.13 -3.78 15.63
N LYS A 92 28.41 -3.67 14.52
CA LYS A 92 26.99 -3.33 14.50
C LYS A 92 26.28 -4.28 13.54
N LEU A 93 25.08 -4.71 13.92
CA LEU A 93 24.25 -5.59 13.11
C LEU A 93 22.89 -4.93 12.93
N LEU A 94 22.49 -4.70 11.68
CA LEU A 94 21.17 -4.21 11.31
C LEU A 94 20.46 -5.28 10.48
N ILE A 95 19.34 -5.79 11.00
CA ILE A 95 18.50 -6.77 10.30
C ILE A 95 17.19 -6.11 9.93
N LEU A 96 16.94 -6.01 8.62
CA LEU A 96 15.64 -5.61 8.10
C LEU A 96 14.82 -6.87 7.82
N ALA A 97 13.70 -7.04 8.52
CA ALA A 97 12.81 -8.17 8.37
C ALA A 97 11.36 -7.69 8.17
N GLY A 98 10.70 -8.20 7.14
CA GLY A 98 9.32 -7.84 6.82
C GLY A 98 8.98 -8.09 5.36
N GLN A 99 7.92 -7.43 4.90
CA GLN A 99 7.53 -7.41 3.49
C GLN A 99 8.31 -6.35 2.74
N PHE A 100 8.82 -6.72 1.57
CA PHE A 100 9.59 -5.83 0.70
C PHE A 100 8.88 -5.67 -0.64
N GLU A 101 8.88 -4.46 -1.18
CA GLU A 101 8.29 -4.15 -2.49
C GLU A 101 9.14 -4.72 -3.65
N GLU A 102 8.49 -5.31 -4.66
CA GLU A 102 9.17 -6.01 -5.78
C GLU A 102 10.12 -5.11 -6.59
N ASP A 103 9.69 -3.89 -6.93
CA ASP A 103 10.45 -3.00 -7.81
C ASP A 103 11.59 -2.27 -7.09
N SER A 104 11.32 -1.75 -5.89
CA SER A 104 12.25 -0.91 -5.13
C SER A 104 13.10 -1.71 -4.13
N GLY A 105 12.56 -2.79 -3.58
CA GLY A 105 13.07 -3.49 -2.40
C GLY A 105 12.82 -2.72 -1.11
N ASP A 106 11.95 -1.70 -1.11
CA ASP A 106 11.65 -0.92 0.10
C ASP A 106 10.94 -1.79 1.14
N LEU A 107 11.34 -1.66 2.41
CA LEU A 107 10.70 -2.33 3.53
C LEU A 107 9.36 -1.64 3.83
N VAL A 108 8.28 -2.41 3.81
CA VAL A 108 6.94 -1.94 4.16
C VAL A 108 6.83 -1.86 5.68
N LEU A 109 6.61 -0.64 6.18
CA LEU A 109 6.40 -0.36 7.59
C LEU A 109 4.91 -0.16 7.87
N GLN A 110 4.54 -0.06 9.15
CA GLN A 110 3.16 0.26 9.53
C GLN A 110 2.74 1.64 9.02
N THR A 111 3.67 2.60 9.06
CA THR A 111 3.48 3.92 8.48
C THR A 111 4.69 4.27 7.62
N GLY A 112 4.47 4.38 6.30
CA GLY A 112 5.52 4.67 5.34
C GLY A 112 6.33 3.45 4.90
N ARG A 113 7.46 3.71 4.26
CA ARG A 113 8.37 2.69 3.72
C ARG A 113 9.80 3.09 3.98
N PHE A 114 10.63 2.14 4.44
CA PHE A 114 12.05 2.38 4.62
C PHE A 114 12.81 1.98 3.35
N SER A 115 13.27 2.99 2.62
CA SER A 115 14.02 2.83 1.37
C SER A 115 15.51 2.97 1.58
N LEU A 116 16.27 2.53 0.59
CA LEU A 116 17.72 2.67 0.60
C LEU A 116 18.17 4.13 0.72
N ASN A 117 17.46 5.07 0.09
CA ASN A 117 17.79 6.49 0.13
C ASN A 117 17.71 7.07 1.55
N HIS A 118 16.78 6.59 2.37
CA HIS A 118 16.70 6.99 3.78
C HIS A 118 17.92 6.52 4.56
N LEU A 119 18.35 5.27 4.32
CA LEU A 119 19.56 4.74 4.94
C LEU A 119 20.81 5.56 4.54
N LEU A 120 20.97 5.86 3.25
CA LEU A 120 22.08 6.69 2.76
C LEU A 120 22.05 8.12 3.34
N HIS A 121 20.86 8.70 3.48
CA HIS A 121 20.70 10.02 4.11
C HIS A 121 21.16 10.01 5.57
N ILE A 122 20.77 8.99 6.34
CA ILE A 122 21.18 8.82 7.74
C ILE A 122 22.70 8.74 7.87
N PHE A 123 23.36 7.99 6.97
CA PHE A 123 24.81 7.90 6.98
C PHE A 123 25.49 9.23 6.62
N ASN A 124 24.96 9.97 5.65
CA ASN A 124 25.52 11.28 5.27
C ASN A 124 25.36 12.32 6.39
N GLU A 125 24.24 12.31 7.14
CA GLU A 125 24.03 13.23 8.27
C GLU A 125 24.99 12.94 9.44
N GLU A 126 25.20 11.66 9.74
CA GLU A 126 26.17 11.23 10.75
C GLU A 126 27.62 11.47 10.31
N GLU A 127 27.93 11.43 9.00
CA GLU A 127 29.24 11.81 8.48
C GLU A 127 29.58 13.27 8.84
N VAL A 128 28.64 14.20 8.65
CA VAL A 128 28.81 15.61 9.03
C VAL A 128 29.06 15.74 10.55
N ARG A 129 28.39 14.91 11.35
CA ARG A 129 28.52 14.90 12.81
C ARG A 129 29.86 14.33 13.27
N TRP A 130 30.32 13.23 12.66
CA TRP A 130 31.61 12.58 12.96
C TRP A 130 32.80 13.47 12.56
N CYS A 131 32.71 14.12 11.39
CA CYS A 131 33.71 15.08 10.92
C CYS A 131 33.79 16.34 11.79
N SER A 132 32.72 16.71 12.49
CA SER A 132 32.69 17.89 13.36
C SER A 132 33.30 17.65 14.75
N VAL A 133 33.40 16.40 15.21
CA VAL A 133 33.74 16.08 16.61
C VAL A 133 35.15 15.49 16.79
N THR A 134 35.83 14.96 15.75
CA THR A 134 37.16 14.33 15.94
C THR A 134 38.23 14.69 14.91
N GLN A 135 39.41 15.07 15.42
CA GLN A 135 40.68 15.00 14.69
C GLN A 135 41.00 13.53 14.30
N PRO A 136 41.71 13.29 13.18
CA PRO A 136 41.93 11.96 12.64
C PRO A 136 43.10 11.27 13.35
N THR A 137 42.85 10.66 14.51
CA THR A 137 43.83 9.77 15.15
C THR A 137 43.24 8.37 15.33
N LEU A 138 43.67 7.47 14.44
CA LEU A 138 43.44 6.02 14.42
C LEU A 138 42.00 5.59 14.77
N ALA A 139 41.03 5.94 13.92
CA ALA A 139 39.70 5.36 13.97
C ALA A 139 39.79 3.88 13.57
N SER A 140 39.66 2.97 14.55
CA SER A 140 39.33 1.58 14.27
C SER A 140 38.04 1.58 13.45
N LYS A 141 38.10 1.17 12.17
CA LYS A 141 36.94 1.14 11.29
C LYS A 141 35.83 0.34 11.98
N THR A 142 34.68 0.96 12.19
CA THR A 142 33.49 0.25 12.66
C THR A 142 33.06 -0.72 11.55
N SER A 143 32.63 -1.91 11.93
CA SER A 143 32.12 -2.92 10.99
C SER A 143 30.60 -2.99 11.13
N LEU A 144 29.88 -2.75 10.03
CA LEU A 144 28.42 -2.83 9.99
C LEU A 144 28.02 -4.01 9.12
N THR A 145 27.28 -4.95 9.70
CA THR A 145 26.64 -6.02 8.95
C THR A 145 25.18 -5.66 8.71
N LEU A 146 24.80 -5.57 7.43
CA LEU A 146 23.44 -5.27 7.00
C LEU A 146 22.81 -6.52 6.38
N SER A 147 21.68 -6.96 6.93
CA SER A 147 20.80 -7.93 6.29
C SER A 147 19.64 -7.21 5.63
N CYS A 148 19.64 -7.20 4.29
CA CYS A 148 18.68 -6.47 3.45
C CYS A 148 18.13 -7.39 2.35
N PRO A 149 17.02 -7.04 1.66
CA PRO A 149 16.52 -7.86 0.57
C PRO A 149 17.59 -7.98 -0.53
N ALA A 150 17.70 -9.17 -1.10
CA ALA A 150 18.67 -9.45 -2.16
C ALA A 150 18.09 -9.10 -3.54
N PHE A 151 17.31 -8.02 -3.69
CA PHE A 151 16.70 -7.57 -4.94
C PHE A 151 16.42 -6.05 -4.89
N GLY A 152 16.09 -5.46 -6.04
CA GLY A 152 15.81 -4.03 -6.15
C GLY A 152 17.07 -3.16 -5.99
N LEU A 153 16.88 -1.94 -5.49
CA LEU A 153 17.94 -0.94 -5.31
C LEU A 153 19.00 -1.35 -4.28
N TRP A 154 18.69 -2.33 -3.43
CA TRP A 154 19.58 -2.85 -2.38
C TRP A 154 20.70 -3.75 -2.90
N GLN A 155 20.59 -4.27 -4.13
CA GLN A 155 21.68 -5.00 -4.77
C GLN A 155 22.79 -4.08 -5.31
N ASP A 156 22.55 -2.76 -5.39
CA ASP A 156 23.42 -1.89 -6.14
C ASP A 156 24.84 -1.84 -5.54
N SER A 157 25.83 -2.07 -6.40
CA SER A 157 27.26 -1.90 -6.09
C SER A 157 27.60 -0.50 -5.56
N GLY A 158 26.74 0.49 -5.83
CA GLY A 158 26.79 1.84 -5.27
C GLY A 158 26.69 1.90 -3.75
N LEU A 159 25.95 0.99 -3.10
CA LEU A 159 25.86 0.90 -1.64
C LEU A 159 27.25 0.70 -1.01
N ARG A 160 28.01 -0.22 -1.60
CA ARG A 160 29.37 -0.54 -1.17
C ARG A 160 30.31 0.63 -1.46
N LYS A 161 30.21 1.27 -2.62
CA LYS A 161 31.09 2.38 -3.01
C LYS A 161 30.89 3.65 -2.18
N ASN A 162 29.64 4.00 -1.83
CA ASN A 162 29.32 5.21 -1.08
C ASN A 162 29.70 5.09 0.40
N LEU A 163 29.67 3.88 0.98
CA LEU A 163 29.91 3.65 2.41
C LEU A 163 31.33 3.15 2.75
N GLN A 164 32.11 2.72 1.75
CA GLN A 164 33.48 2.21 1.91
C GLN A 164 34.50 3.23 2.44
N GLY A 165 34.15 4.53 2.47
CA GLY A 165 35.00 5.57 3.05
C GLY A 165 35.14 5.49 4.58
N PHE A 166 34.15 4.93 5.29
CA PHE A 166 33.96 5.18 6.73
C PHE A 166 33.72 3.91 7.57
N VAL A 167 33.07 2.89 7.01
CA VAL A 167 32.63 1.68 7.73
C VAL A 167 32.96 0.44 6.89
N ASP A 168 33.43 -0.64 7.51
CA ASP A 168 33.53 -1.94 6.84
C ASP A 168 32.12 -2.56 6.75
N LEU A 169 31.46 -2.32 5.61
CA LEU A 169 30.08 -2.76 5.38
C LEU A 169 30.03 -4.17 4.78
N GLN A 170 29.43 -5.10 5.52
CA GLN A 170 29.11 -6.44 5.04
C GLN A 170 27.62 -6.57 4.76
N VAL A 171 27.26 -6.82 3.51
CA VAL A 171 25.86 -6.94 3.08
C VAL A 171 25.54 -8.41 2.84
N ASN A 172 24.50 -8.92 3.51
CA ASN A 172 23.99 -10.28 3.38
C ASN A 172 25.10 -11.35 3.42
N PRO A 173 25.84 -11.48 4.53
CA PRO A 173 26.83 -12.55 4.66
C PRO A 173 26.16 -13.94 4.60
N PRO A 174 26.90 -14.97 4.16
CA PRO A 174 26.39 -16.34 4.18
C PRO A 174 26.10 -16.77 5.63
N PRO A 175 25.09 -17.64 5.84
CA PRO A 175 24.77 -18.14 7.18
C PRO A 175 25.96 -18.92 7.75
N CYS A 176 26.49 -18.50 8.91
CA CYS A 176 27.65 -19.13 9.53
C CYS A 176 27.31 -20.00 10.74
N PHE A 177 26.20 -19.72 11.44
CA PHE A 177 25.85 -20.43 12.67
C PHE A 177 24.87 -21.60 12.45
N PRO A 178 25.01 -22.70 13.20
CA PRO A 178 24.05 -23.81 13.22
C PRO A 178 22.73 -23.39 13.91
N GLN A 179 21.72 -24.25 13.87
CA GLN A 179 20.49 -24.02 14.63
C GLN A 179 20.77 -24.05 16.13
N MET A 180 20.26 -23.04 16.85
CA MET A 180 20.46 -22.85 18.29
C MET A 180 19.10 -22.82 18.99
N GLU A 181 19.03 -23.33 20.22
CA GLU A 181 17.78 -23.41 21.00
C GLU A 181 17.30 -22.01 21.41
N GLY A 182 18.19 -21.14 21.88
CA GLY A 182 17.88 -19.76 22.24
C GLY A 182 17.42 -18.91 21.05
N LEU A 183 17.91 -19.20 19.84
CA LEU A 183 17.41 -18.57 18.62
C LEU A 183 15.98 -19.02 18.31
N HIS A 184 15.65 -20.28 18.57
CA HIS A 184 14.31 -20.80 18.37
C HIS A 184 13.34 -20.16 19.36
N GLU A 185 13.66 -20.17 20.65
CA GLU A 185 12.86 -19.50 21.71
C GLU A 185 12.65 -18.00 21.39
N PHE A 186 13.70 -17.30 20.96
CA PHE A 186 13.61 -15.91 20.54
C PHE A 186 12.66 -15.72 19.35
N THR A 187 12.77 -16.58 18.33
CA THR A 187 11.93 -16.49 17.13
C THR A 187 10.47 -16.80 17.46
N GLU A 188 10.22 -17.80 18.31
CA GLU A 188 8.88 -18.14 18.80
C GLU A 188 8.27 -16.98 19.59
N TYR A 189 9.02 -16.39 20.53
CA TYR A 189 8.58 -15.23 21.30
C TYR A 189 8.21 -14.03 20.40
N LEU A 190 9.04 -13.74 19.39
CA LEU A 190 8.71 -12.69 18.42
C LEU A 190 7.47 -13.04 17.59
N SER A 191 7.28 -14.30 17.22
CA SER A 191 6.10 -14.74 16.47
C SER A 191 4.81 -14.61 17.27
N GLU A 192 4.83 -14.90 18.57
CA GLU A 192 3.70 -14.69 19.49
C GLU A 192 3.42 -13.21 19.72
N SER A 193 4.46 -12.37 19.68
CA SER A 193 4.33 -10.93 19.83
C SER A 193 3.78 -10.23 18.59
N LEU A 194 3.85 -10.87 17.41
CA LEU A 194 3.36 -10.38 16.13
C LEU A 194 1.90 -10.79 15.91
N GLU A 195 0.98 -10.14 16.63
CA GLU A 195 -0.45 -10.28 16.37
C GLU A 195 -0.86 -9.42 15.17
N PRO A 196 -1.56 -9.98 14.15
CA PRO A 196 -2.07 -9.18 13.05
C PRO A 196 -3.15 -8.22 13.56
N GLU A 197 -3.11 -6.97 13.10
CA GLU A 197 -4.15 -5.98 13.42
C GLU A 197 -5.52 -6.47 12.92
N SER A 198 -6.56 -6.29 13.74
CA SER A 198 -7.90 -6.66 13.32
C SER A 198 -8.38 -5.72 12.19
N PRO A 199 -9.14 -6.21 11.19
CA PRO A 199 -9.67 -5.35 10.12
C PRO A 199 -10.51 -4.16 10.62
N PHE A 200 -11.11 -4.28 11.80
CA PHE A 200 -11.92 -3.24 12.44
C PHE A 200 -11.10 -2.22 13.24
N ASP A 201 -9.90 -2.60 13.71
CA ASP A 201 -8.95 -1.65 14.29
C ASP A 201 -8.24 -0.87 13.17
N LEU A 202 -7.89 -1.56 12.07
CA LEU A 202 -7.24 -0.95 10.90
C LEU A 202 -8.14 0.10 10.23
N LEU A 203 -9.40 -0.27 10.03
CA LEU A 203 -10.44 0.61 9.52
C LEU A 203 -11.44 0.80 10.64
N GLU A 204 -11.40 1.95 11.32
CA GLU A 204 -12.31 2.25 12.42
C GLU A 204 -13.77 2.44 11.97
N PRO A 205 -14.80 1.95 12.71
CA PRO A 205 -16.19 2.20 12.37
C PRO A 205 -16.56 3.70 12.45
N ALA A 206 -17.70 4.08 11.88
CA ALA A 206 -18.20 5.45 12.00
C ALA A 206 -18.63 5.76 13.45
N SER A 207 -18.13 6.87 14.00
CA SER A 207 -18.49 7.34 15.33
C SER A 207 -19.84 8.06 15.40
N THR A 208 -20.35 8.51 14.25
CA THR A 208 -21.53 9.38 14.15
C THR A 208 -22.71 8.59 13.58
N VAL A 209 -23.90 8.82 14.14
CA VAL A 209 -25.15 8.22 13.64
C VAL A 209 -25.64 8.98 12.41
N GLY A 210 -25.82 8.27 11.30
CA GLY A 210 -26.34 8.81 10.04
C GLY A 210 -25.28 8.95 8.93
N PHE A 211 -25.76 9.05 7.70
CA PHE A 211 -24.91 9.08 6.50
C PHE A 211 -24.68 10.49 5.99
N LEU A 212 -23.45 10.76 5.56
CA LEU A 212 -23.08 11.97 4.86
C LEU A 212 -23.72 11.97 3.47
N LYS A 213 -24.53 13.00 3.18
CA LYS A 213 -25.13 13.21 1.86
C LYS A 213 -24.42 14.34 1.13
N LEU A 214 -23.74 14.00 0.04
CA LEU A 214 -23.07 14.94 -0.85
C LEU A 214 -24.03 15.32 -1.97
N SER A 215 -24.51 16.57 -1.96
CA SER A 215 -25.52 17.07 -2.88
C SER A 215 -24.95 17.81 -4.10
N ARG A 216 -23.75 18.37 -3.97
CA ARG A 216 -23.05 19.04 -5.07
C ARG A 216 -21.96 18.13 -5.63
N PRO A 217 -21.71 18.18 -6.95
CA PRO A 217 -20.55 17.52 -7.54
C PRO A 217 -19.27 17.92 -6.83
N CYS A 218 -18.57 16.96 -6.24
CA CYS A 218 -17.34 17.18 -5.50
C CYS A 218 -16.33 16.07 -5.79
N CYS A 219 -15.05 16.44 -5.78
CA CYS A 219 -13.93 15.53 -5.95
C CYS A 219 -12.98 15.72 -4.77
N TYR A 220 -12.81 14.68 -3.97
CA TYR A 220 -11.84 14.61 -2.89
C TYR A 220 -10.61 13.87 -3.37
N ILE A 221 -9.42 14.39 -3.08
CA ILE A 221 -8.15 13.73 -3.39
C ILE A 221 -7.48 13.42 -2.06
N PHE A 222 -7.13 12.15 -1.88
CA PHE A 222 -6.48 11.61 -0.70
C PHE A 222 -5.04 11.25 -1.04
N PRO A 223 -4.05 12.04 -0.56
CA PRO A 223 -2.66 11.69 -0.77
C PRO A 223 -2.32 10.44 0.05
N GLY A 224 -1.95 9.36 -0.63
CA GLY A 224 -1.63 8.06 -0.02
C GLY A 224 -0.13 7.84 0.23
N GLY A 225 0.71 8.84 -0.06
CA GLY A 225 2.16 8.68 -0.10
C GLY A 225 2.59 8.12 -1.46
N ARG A 226 2.60 6.79 -1.62
CA ARG A 226 2.78 6.14 -2.92
C ARG A 226 1.43 5.69 -3.46
N GLY A 227 0.92 6.43 -4.43
CA GLY A 227 -0.38 6.16 -5.05
C GLY A 227 -1.50 6.92 -4.34
N ASP A 228 -2.21 7.72 -5.11
CA ASP A 228 -3.31 8.55 -4.63
C ASP A 228 -4.65 7.86 -4.84
N SER A 229 -5.57 8.13 -3.92
CA SER A 229 -6.99 7.79 -4.07
C SER A 229 -7.78 9.07 -4.31
N ALA A 230 -8.86 8.97 -5.09
CA ALA A 230 -9.79 10.06 -5.28
C ALA A 230 -11.22 9.56 -5.07
N PHE A 231 -12.08 10.42 -4.56
CA PHE A 231 -13.50 10.12 -4.37
C PHE A 231 -14.32 11.21 -5.06
N PHE A 232 -15.06 10.81 -6.09
CA PHE A 232 -15.93 11.69 -6.85
C PHE A 232 -17.39 11.39 -6.49
N SER A 233 -18.13 12.41 -6.08
CA SER A 233 -19.53 12.27 -5.71
C SER A 233 -20.39 13.31 -6.38
N VAL A 234 -21.53 12.87 -6.90
CA VAL A 234 -22.62 13.70 -7.40
C VAL A 234 -23.90 13.32 -6.65
N ASN A 235 -24.95 14.13 -6.79
CA ASN A 235 -26.20 13.92 -6.06
C ASN A 235 -26.83 12.53 -6.32
N GLY A 236 -26.53 11.58 -5.44
CA GLY A 236 -27.01 10.20 -5.51
C GLY A 236 -26.11 9.21 -6.27
N PHE A 237 -24.85 9.56 -6.57
CA PHE A 237 -23.89 8.61 -7.14
C PHE A 237 -22.45 8.88 -6.67
N ASN A 238 -21.80 7.83 -6.16
CA ASN A 238 -20.46 7.88 -5.57
C ASN A 238 -19.48 6.99 -6.34
N ILE A 239 -18.31 7.53 -6.64
CA ILE A 239 -17.21 6.83 -7.32
C ILE A 239 -15.95 6.91 -6.46
N LEU A 240 -15.43 5.76 -6.05
CA LEU A 240 -14.09 5.66 -5.48
C LEU A 240 -13.11 5.33 -6.61
N VAL A 241 -12.07 6.10 -6.77
CA VAL A 241 -11.00 5.88 -7.74
C VAL A 241 -9.72 5.56 -6.98
N ASN A 242 -9.17 4.36 -7.21
CA ASN A 242 -7.98 3.82 -6.54
C ASN A 242 -8.10 3.69 -4.99
N GLY A 243 -7.31 2.78 -4.41
CA GLY A 243 -7.28 2.48 -2.98
C GLY A 243 -6.07 3.06 -2.21
N GLY A 244 -4.97 3.36 -2.92
CA GLY A 244 -3.71 3.81 -2.33
C GLY A 244 -2.87 2.68 -1.69
N SER A 245 -1.62 2.99 -1.33
CA SER A 245 -0.68 2.02 -0.77
C SER A 245 -0.88 1.67 0.70
N ASP A 246 -1.46 2.58 1.49
CA ASP A 246 -1.58 2.39 2.95
C ASP A 246 -2.74 1.42 3.23
N PRO A 247 -2.50 0.32 3.97
CA PRO A 247 -3.56 -0.61 4.37
C PRO A 247 -4.64 0.04 5.23
N ARG A 248 -4.40 1.19 5.87
CA ARG A 248 -5.42 1.96 6.60
C ARG A 248 -6.34 2.78 5.69
N SER A 249 -6.14 2.71 4.38
CA SER A 249 -6.99 3.31 3.35
C SER A 249 -7.18 4.82 3.55
N CYS A 250 -6.39 5.65 2.86
CA CYS A 250 -6.41 7.11 3.01
C CYS A 250 -7.83 7.76 2.89
N PHE A 251 -8.72 7.17 2.10
CA PHE A 251 -10.11 7.61 1.88
C PHE A 251 -11.09 7.20 2.99
N TRP A 252 -10.72 6.28 3.89
CA TRP A 252 -11.63 5.65 4.85
C TRP A 252 -12.30 6.64 5.79
N LYS A 253 -11.58 7.68 6.20
CA LYS A 253 -12.10 8.76 7.07
C LYS A 253 -13.36 9.42 6.51
N LEU A 254 -13.48 9.52 5.18
CA LEU A 254 -14.68 10.02 4.50
C LEU A 254 -15.68 8.88 4.27
N VAL A 255 -15.19 7.79 3.68
CA VAL A 255 -16.02 6.70 3.15
C VAL A 255 -16.79 5.95 4.24
N ARG A 256 -16.26 5.87 5.46
CA ARG A 256 -16.97 5.26 6.60
C ARG A 256 -18.30 5.92 6.94
N HIS A 257 -18.49 7.18 6.56
CA HIS A 257 -19.72 7.94 6.81
C HIS A 257 -20.71 7.86 5.64
N LEU A 258 -20.41 7.11 4.59
CA LEU A 258 -21.28 6.94 3.44
C LEU A 258 -22.12 5.67 3.59
N ASP A 259 -23.30 5.70 2.98
CA ASP A 259 -24.20 4.54 2.89
C ASP A 259 -23.70 3.54 1.84
N ARG A 260 -23.22 4.03 0.70
CA ARG A 260 -22.77 3.22 -0.42
C ARG A 260 -21.76 3.91 -1.32
N ILE A 261 -20.92 3.10 -1.94
CA ILE A 261 -20.03 3.43 -3.04
C ILE A 261 -20.61 2.76 -4.29
N ASP A 262 -21.27 3.53 -5.16
CA ASP A 262 -21.94 2.97 -6.33
C ASP A 262 -20.98 2.33 -7.33
N SER A 263 -19.77 2.89 -7.47
CA SER A 263 -18.74 2.31 -8.30
C SER A 263 -17.32 2.51 -7.75
N VAL A 264 -16.46 1.53 -8.00
CA VAL A 264 -15.03 1.59 -7.71
C VAL A 264 -14.28 1.49 -9.03
N LEU A 265 -13.40 2.44 -9.32
CA LEU A 265 -12.57 2.46 -10.53
C LEU A 265 -11.12 2.26 -10.16
N LEU A 266 -10.53 1.14 -10.57
CA LEU A 266 -9.11 0.86 -10.39
C LEU A 266 -8.36 1.17 -11.68
N THR A 267 -7.50 2.19 -11.63
CA THR A 267 -6.79 2.67 -12.83
C THR A 267 -5.64 1.77 -13.26
N HIS A 268 -5.06 0.99 -12.35
CA HIS A 268 -3.96 0.06 -12.63
C HIS A 268 -3.83 -0.96 -11.48
N ILE A 269 -3.12 -2.05 -11.77
CA ILE A 269 -2.77 -3.10 -10.81
C ILE A 269 -1.40 -2.74 -10.24
N GLY A 270 -1.32 -2.54 -8.92
CA GLY A 270 -0.08 -2.11 -8.27
C GLY A 270 -0.16 -2.15 -6.75
N VAL A 271 1.00 -2.32 -6.12
CA VAL A 271 1.21 -2.24 -4.66
C VAL A 271 1.04 -0.82 -4.11
N ASP A 272 0.91 0.16 -4.98
CA ASP A 272 0.58 1.55 -4.69
C ASP A 272 -0.93 1.83 -4.71
N ASN A 273 -1.75 0.87 -5.14
CA ASN A 273 -3.19 1.07 -5.32
C ASN A 273 -4.05 0.02 -4.57
N LEU A 274 -3.69 -1.25 -4.69
CA LEU A 274 -4.51 -2.37 -4.22
C LEU A 274 -4.57 -2.56 -2.70
N PRO A 275 -3.50 -2.34 -1.92
CA PRO A 275 -3.54 -2.62 -0.48
C PRO A 275 -4.67 -1.90 0.27
N GLY A 276 -4.88 -0.61 0.00
CA GLY A 276 -5.96 0.14 0.65
C GLY A 276 -7.35 -0.31 0.24
N LEU A 277 -7.54 -0.85 -0.97
CA LEU A 277 -8.82 -1.47 -1.34
C LEU A 277 -8.96 -2.87 -0.72
N ASN A 278 -7.90 -3.66 -0.67
CA ASN A 278 -7.89 -5.00 -0.08
C ASN A 278 -8.32 -4.95 1.38
N SER A 279 -7.87 -3.96 2.14
CA SER A 279 -8.34 -3.74 3.52
C SER A 279 -9.85 -3.48 3.62
N LEU A 280 -10.41 -2.66 2.72
CA LEU A 280 -11.85 -2.39 2.66
C LEU A 280 -12.65 -3.68 2.36
N LEU A 281 -12.22 -4.43 1.34
CA LEU A 281 -12.88 -5.67 0.92
C LEU A 281 -12.74 -6.78 1.98
N LEU A 282 -11.58 -6.87 2.63
CA LEU A 282 -11.34 -7.78 3.74
C LEU A 282 -12.29 -7.46 4.90
N ARG A 283 -12.39 -6.19 5.30
CA ARG A 283 -13.35 -5.76 6.32
C ARG A 283 -14.77 -6.16 5.95
N LYS A 284 -15.20 -5.94 4.70
CA LYS A 284 -16.56 -6.29 4.24
C LYS A 284 -16.80 -7.81 4.25
N THR A 285 -15.78 -8.60 3.92
CA THR A 285 -15.85 -10.06 3.96
C THR A 285 -16.06 -10.54 5.40
N VAL A 286 -15.29 -10.00 6.35
CA VAL A 286 -15.41 -10.34 7.77
C VAL A 286 -16.75 -9.85 8.35
N GLU A 287 -17.24 -8.70 7.91
CA GLU A 287 -18.58 -8.21 8.26
C GLU A 287 -19.69 -9.15 7.80
N GLN A 288 -19.63 -9.66 6.57
CA GLN A 288 -20.59 -10.67 6.08
C GLN A 288 -20.53 -11.95 6.91
N GLU A 289 -19.33 -12.44 7.25
CA GLU A 289 -19.13 -13.62 8.09
C GLU A 289 -19.73 -13.43 9.50
N LEU A 290 -19.50 -12.28 10.12
CA LEU A 290 -20.04 -11.95 11.45
C LEU A 290 -21.56 -11.73 11.44
N SER A 291 -22.13 -11.21 10.35
CA SER A 291 -23.59 -11.01 10.25
C SER A 291 -24.40 -12.32 10.27
N VAL A 292 -23.77 -13.44 9.89
CA VAL A 292 -24.35 -14.78 9.93
C VAL A 292 -24.29 -15.39 11.34
N GLU A 293 -23.34 -14.94 12.16
CA GLU A 293 -23.19 -15.39 13.55
C GLU A 293 -24.08 -14.51 14.46
N SER A 294 -25.31 -14.98 14.71
CA SER A 294 -26.46 -14.27 15.31
C SER A 294 -26.31 -13.73 16.75
N HIS A 295 -25.10 -13.58 17.29
CA HIS A 295 -24.83 -13.18 18.67
C HIS A 295 -23.79 -12.06 18.78
N ALA A 296 -24.02 -10.96 18.04
CA ALA A 296 -23.13 -9.80 18.05
C ALA A 296 -23.45 -8.83 19.22
N GLU A 297 -22.48 -8.56 20.09
CA GLU A 297 -22.52 -7.49 21.10
C GLU A 297 -22.67 -6.09 20.46
N GLU A 298 -23.13 -5.07 21.19
CA GLU A 298 -23.34 -3.70 20.64
C GLU A 298 -22.09 -3.10 19.94
N ALA A 299 -20.89 -3.46 20.40
CA ALA A 299 -19.63 -3.08 19.76
C ALA A 299 -19.43 -3.78 18.39
N GLN A 300 -19.84 -5.04 18.28
CA GLN A 300 -19.85 -5.79 17.03
C GLN A 300 -20.94 -5.26 16.08
N MET A 301 -22.07 -4.78 16.58
CA MET A 301 -23.11 -4.14 15.76
C MET A 301 -22.61 -2.85 15.08
N ARG A 302 -21.75 -2.05 15.73
CA ARG A 302 -21.12 -0.88 15.10
C ARG A 302 -20.13 -1.27 14.01
N ASN A 303 -19.50 -2.43 14.15
CA ASN A 303 -18.56 -2.95 13.17
C ASN A 303 -19.26 -3.43 11.88
N LEU A 304 -20.57 -3.70 11.93
CA LEU A 304 -21.41 -4.07 10.79
C LEU A 304 -21.80 -2.90 9.87
N ILE A 305 -21.38 -1.67 10.18
CA ILE A 305 -21.75 -0.50 9.40
C ILE A 305 -20.55 -0.11 8.52
N SER A 306 -20.44 -0.77 7.36
CA SER A 306 -19.56 -0.34 6.26
C SER A 306 -20.36 -0.09 4.99
N PRO A 307 -19.91 0.86 4.14
CA PRO A 307 -20.66 1.21 2.94
C PRO A 307 -20.84 0.01 2.01
N GLU A 308 -21.99 -0.08 1.35
CA GLU A 308 -22.21 -1.04 0.28
C GLU A 308 -21.32 -0.73 -0.92
N ILE A 309 -20.78 -1.77 -1.56
CA ILE A 309 -19.93 -1.62 -2.75
C ILE A 309 -20.73 -2.08 -3.95
N GLY A 310 -20.91 -1.19 -4.92
CA GLY A 310 -21.55 -1.48 -6.19
C GLY A 310 -20.58 -2.10 -7.20
N VAL A 311 -20.52 -1.52 -8.40
CA VAL A 311 -19.75 -2.10 -9.51
C VAL A 311 -18.26 -1.79 -9.36
N VAL A 312 -17.41 -2.81 -9.48
CA VAL A 312 -15.95 -2.63 -9.46
C VAL A 312 -15.41 -2.73 -10.89
N PHE A 313 -14.83 -1.65 -11.38
CA PHE A 313 -14.12 -1.61 -12.66
C PHE A 313 -12.64 -1.93 -12.45
N LEU A 314 -12.22 -3.06 -12.99
CA LEU A 314 -10.85 -3.56 -12.88
C LEU A 314 -10.51 -4.39 -14.12
N ASN A 315 -9.41 -4.02 -14.76
CA ASN A 315 -8.84 -4.79 -15.87
C ASN A 315 -7.87 -5.84 -15.30
N ALA A 316 -8.40 -7.00 -14.94
CA ALA A 316 -7.62 -8.12 -14.43
C ALA A 316 -7.46 -9.25 -15.48
N PRO A 317 -6.42 -10.10 -15.36
CA PRO A 317 -6.31 -11.33 -16.13
C PRO A 317 -7.46 -12.29 -15.81
N ASP A 318 -8.07 -12.91 -16.82
CA ASP A 318 -9.05 -14.00 -16.64
C ASP A 318 -8.44 -15.26 -15.98
N ARG A 319 -7.11 -15.40 -16.01
CA ARG A 319 -6.37 -16.56 -15.49
C ARG A 319 -5.14 -16.11 -14.71
N LEU A 320 -5.31 -15.79 -13.43
CA LEU A 320 -4.18 -15.73 -12.52
C LEU A 320 -3.79 -17.15 -12.13
N GLY A 321 -2.56 -17.54 -12.43
CA GLY A 321 -1.95 -18.67 -11.76
C GLY A 321 -1.90 -18.37 -10.26
N PHE A 322 -2.25 -19.34 -9.43
CA PHE A 322 -2.16 -19.20 -7.97
C PHE A 322 -0.77 -18.65 -7.60
N PRO A 323 -0.70 -17.68 -6.66
CA PRO A 323 0.54 -17.02 -6.33
C PRO A 323 1.58 -18.04 -5.84
N LYS A 324 2.81 -17.96 -6.35
CA LYS A 324 3.96 -18.65 -5.74
C LYS A 324 4.29 -17.90 -4.45
N GLU A 325 3.70 -18.29 -3.33
CA GLU A 325 3.77 -17.58 -2.06
C GLU A 325 5.22 -17.35 -1.58
N ASN A 326 5.73 -16.14 -1.77
CA ASN A 326 6.90 -15.65 -1.04
C ASN A 326 6.38 -14.63 -0.01
N PRO A 327 6.22 -15.00 1.27
CA PRO A 327 5.59 -14.13 2.27
C PRO A 327 6.38 -12.84 2.55
N SER A 328 7.65 -12.78 2.14
CA SER A 328 8.53 -11.62 2.29
C SER A 328 8.48 -10.63 1.12
N LEU A 329 7.82 -10.96 0.01
CA LEU A 329 7.78 -10.12 -1.18
C LEU A 329 6.36 -9.63 -1.46
N LEU A 330 6.17 -8.32 -1.49
CA LEU A 330 4.94 -7.67 -1.88
C LEU A 330 4.93 -7.47 -3.39
N ARG A 331 4.22 -8.36 -4.10
CA ARG A 331 4.06 -8.29 -5.56
C ARG A 331 2.66 -7.82 -5.93
N SER A 332 2.58 -7.03 -7.00
CA SER A 332 1.32 -6.55 -7.55
C SER A 332 0.36 -7.68 -7.94
N CYS A 333 0.89 -8.82 -8.39
CA CYS A 333 0.11 -10.01 -8.72
C CYS A 333 -0.53 -10.68 -7.49
N ASP A 334 0.16 -10.68 -6.35
CA ASP A 334 -0.35 -11.29 -5.11
C ASP A 334 -1.47 -10.42 -4.51
N GLU A 335 -1.28 -9.10 -4.54
CA GLU A 335 -2.30 -8.14 -4.14
C GLU A 335 -3.54 -8.20 -5.05
N LEU A 336 -3.36 -8.42 -6.35
CA LEU A 336 -4.48 -8.62 -7.27
C LEU A 336 -5.23 -9.92 -7.01
N ALA A 337 -4.51 -11.01 -6.76
CA ALA A 337 -5.11 -12.29 -6.44
C ALA A 337 -5.97 -12.19 -5.16
N LEU A 338 -5.51 -11.43 -4.17
CA LEU A 338 -6.28 -11.08 -2.99
C LEU A 338 -7.55 -10.30 -3.33
N THR A 339 -7.44 -9.23 -4.12
CA THR A 339 -8.59 -8.42 -4.52
C THR A 339 -9.66 -9.29 -5.16
N LEU A 340 -9.29 -10.14 -6.12
CA LEU A 340 -10.22 -11.04 -6.80
C LEU A 340 -10.83 -12.09 -5.88
N GLN A 341 -10.02 -12.65 -4.96
CA GLN A 341 -10.51 -13.57 -3.94
C GLN A 341 -11.57 -12.91 -3.04
N HIS A 342 -11.34 -11.67 -2.60
CA HIS A 342 -12.31 -10.94 -1.79
C HIS A 342 -13.57 -10.58 -2.59
N LEU A 343 -13.43 -10.12 -3.83
CA LEU A 343 -14.57 -9.84 -4.71
C LEU A 343 -15.42 -11.09 -4.97
N GLN A 344 -14.79 -12.25 -5.18
CA GLN A 344 -15.49 -13.52 -5.33
C GLN A 344 -16.27 -13.90 -4.07
N ARG A 345 -15.71 -13.69 -2.88
CA ARG A 345 -16.39 -13.94 -1.60
C ARG A 345 -17.57 -13.00 -1.36
N LEU A 346 -17.44 -11.73 -1.78
CA LEU A 346 -18.50 -10.73 -1.68
C LEU A 346 -19.55 -10.86 -2.80
N GLU A 347 -19.40 -11.81 -3.72
CA GLU A 347 -20.24 -12.01 -4.91
C GLU A 347 -20.28 -10.78 -5.85
N ILE A 348 -19.22 -9.96 -5.84
CA ILE A 348 -19.08 -8.77 -6.70
C ILE A 348 -18.28 -9.14 -7.95
N GLN A 349 -18.87 -8.96 -9.13
CA GLN A 349 -18.16 -9.19 -10.39
C GLN A 349 -17.33 -7.96 -10.80
N ALA A 350 -16.04 -8.18 -11.04
CA ALA A 350 -15.15 -7.16 -11.62
C ALA A 350 -15.46 -6.97 -13.12
N GLN A 351 -15.76 -5.73 -13.52
CA GLN A 351 -16.00 -5.37 -14.91
C GLN A 351 -14.73 -4.82 -15.56
N THR A 352 -14.37 -5.38 -16.71
CA THR A 352 -13.25 -4.88 -17.53
C THR A 352 -13.70 -3.71 -18.40
N LEU A 353 -12.91 -2.63 -18.38
CA LEU A 353 -13.07 -1.45 -19.23
C LEU A 353 -12.13 -1.51 -20.42
N SER A 354 -12.69 -1.41 -21.62
CA SER A 354 -11.92 -1.19 -22.85
C SER A 354 -12.64 -0.21 -23.78
N ALA A 355 -11.86 0.68 -24.39
CA ALA A 355 -12.34 1.61 -25.40
C ALA A 355 -12.46 0.87 -26.73
N ARG A 356 -13.59 0.99 -27.43
CA ARG A 356 -13.75 0.39 -28.76
C ARG A 356 -12.73 0.98 -29.75
N ALA A 357 -12.03 0.14 -30.50
CA ALA A 357 -11.20 0.58 -31.61
C ALA A 357 -12.09 0.99 -32.79
N GLY A 358 -12.29 2.29 -32.98
CA GLY A 358 -13.14 2.85 -34.03
C GLY A 358 -13.11 4.38 -34.06
N ALA A 359 -13.92 4.98 -34.94
CA ALA A 359 -13.90 6.43 -35.26
C ALA A 359 -14.44 7.36 -34.14
N GLY A 360 -14.91 6.83 -33.01
CA GLY A 360 -15.38 7.61 -31.86
C GLY A 360 -15.38 6.79 -30.57
N ILE A 361 -15.14 7.47 -29.44
CA ILE A 361 -15.23 6.87 -28.09
C ILE A 361 -16.65 7.09 -27.59
N GLU A 362 -17.42 6.01 -27.44
CA GLU A 362 -18.77 6.06 -26.87
C GLU A 362 -18.72 6.10 -25.34
N PRO A 363 -19.47 7.01 -24.68
CA PRO A 363 -19.54 7.07 -23.23
C PRO A 363 -20.35 5.91 -22.65
N MET A 364 -19.89 5.37 -21.53
CA MET A 364 -20.70 4.54 -20.63
C MET A 364 -21.48 5.44 -19.67
N ILE A 365 -22.79 5.25 -19.57
CA ILE A 365 -23.63 5.99 -18.63
C ILE A 365 -23.53 5.31 -17.26
N LEU A 366 -22.93 5.97 -16.28
CA LEU A 366 -22.84 5.48 -14.91
C LEU A 366 -24.10 5.84 -14.10
N PHE A 367 -24.63 7.03 -14.34
CA PHE A 367 -25.79 7.54 -13.62
C PHE A 367 -26.62 8.47 -14.49
N GLN A 368 -27.94 8.38 -14.40
CA GLN A 368 -28.85 9.31 -15.04
C GLN A 368 -30.12 9.45 -14.19
N LYS A 369 -30.44 10.69 -13.80
CA LYS A 369 -31.65 11.00 -13.06
C LYS A 369 -32.34 12.22 -13.65
N MET A 370 -33.62 12.04 -13.99
CA MET A 370 -34.48 13.09 -14.54
C MET A 370 -34.50 14.30 -13.60
N GLY A 371 -34.26 15.50 -14.14
CA GLY A 371 -34.22 16.74 -13.37
C GLY A 371 -32.95 16.97 -12.54
N VAL A 372 -31.99 16.04 -12.52
CA VAL A 372 -30.72 16.19 -11.79
C VAL A 372 -29.53 16.27 -12.74
N GLY A 373 -29.37 15.27 -13.61
CA GLY A 373 -28.25 15.22 -14.55
C GLY A 373 -27.86 13.80 -14.95
N ARG A 374 -26.75 13.70 -15.68
CA ARG A 374 -26.18 12.46 -16.20
C ARG A 374 -24.67 12.45 -15.98
N LEU A 375 -24.16 11.31 -15.51
CA LEU A 375 -22.72 11.04 -15.36
C LEU A 375 -22.29 10.03 -16.42
N GLU A 376 -21.28 10.42 -17.19
CA GLU A 376 -20.70 9.63 -18.27
C GLU A 376 -19.25 9.29 -17.96
N LEU A 377 -18.84 8.07 -18.31
CA LEU A 377 -17.48 7.55 -18.24
C LEU A 377 -16.96 7.29 -19.65
N TYR A 378 -15.95 8.02 -20.08
CA TYR A 378 -15.26 7.81 -21.34
C TYR A 378 -13.96 7.06 -21.07
N VAL A 379 -13.83 5.85 -21.61
CA VAL A 379 -12.59 5.07 -21.53
C VAL A 379 -11.68 5.50 -22.69
N LEU A 380 -10.49 6.03 -22.36
CA LEU A 380 -9.49 6.47 -23.34
C LEU A 380 -8.48 5.36 -23.67
N ASN A 381 -8.16 4.55 -22.66
CA ASN A 381 -7.22 3.42 -22.74
C ASN A 381 -7.66 2.36 -21.72
N PRO A 382 -7.53 1.06 -22.00
CA PRO A 382 -6.97 0.42 -23.20
C PRO A 382 -7.88 0.47 -24.44
N LEU A 383 -7.31 0.45 -25.65
CA LEU A 383 -8.07 0.22 -26.88
C LEU A 383 -8.34 -1.29 -27.06
N SER A 384 -9.54 -1.67 -27.46
CA SER A 384 -9.92 -3.05 -27.77
C SER A 384 -9.20 -3.50 -29.04
N GLY A 385 -8.34 -4.53 -28.97
CA GLY A 385 -7.71 -5.06 -30.20
C GLY A 385 -6.30 -5.63 -30.07
N ASN A 386 -5.69 -5.63 -28.89
CA ASN A 386 -4.54 -6.49 -28.59
C ASN A 386 -4.57 -6.77 -27.09
N PRO A 387 -4.49 -8.02 -26.63
CA PRO A 387 -4.36 -8.31 -25.21
C PRO A 387 -2.96 -7.83 -24.79
N PRO A 388 -2.82 -6.73 -24.03
CA PRO A 388 -1.54 -6.44 -23.43
C PRO A 388 -1.32 -7.50 -22.35
N LEU A 389 -0.05 -7.81 -22.04
CA LEU A 389 0.30 -8.71 -20.95
C LEU A 389 -0.61 -8.43 -19.73
N PRO A 390 -1.27 -9.45 -19.15
CA PRO A 390 -2.43 -9.25 -18.27
C PRO A 390 -2.20 -8.42 -16.99
N CYS A 391 -0.97 -7.99 -16.72
CA CYS A 391 -0.59 -7.21 -15.54
C CYS A 391 -0.36 -5.71 -15.80
N LEU A 392 -0.51 -5.20 -17.04
CA LEU A 392 -0.08 -3.83 -17.42
C LEU A 392 -1.18 -2.92 -18.02
N VAL A 393 -2.44 -3.32 -17.93
CA VAL A 393 -3.52 -2.60 -18.61
C VAL A 393 -4.03 -1.45 -17.75
N SER A 394 -3.31 -0.32 -17.78
CA SER A 394 -3.79 0.89 -17.12
C SER A 394 -5.04 1.44 -17.82
N ILE A 395 -6.07 1.69 -17.02
CA ILE A 395 -7.28 2.39 -17.42
C ILE A 395 -7.02 3.90 -17.36
N CYS A 396 -7.19 4.56 -18.50
CA CYS A 396 -7.32 6.01 -18.59
C CYS A 396 -8.79 6.34 -18.83
N ALA A 397 -9.40 7.13 -17.94
CA ALA A 397 -10.81 7.43 -18.01
C ALA A 397 -11.11 8.90 -17.76
N LEU A 398 -12.06 9.45 -18.52
CA LEU A 398 -12.60 10.80 -18.36
C LEU A 398 -14.04 10.69 -17.85
N LEU A 399 -14.29 11.19 -16.64
CA LEU A 399 -15.63 11.38 -16.10
C LEU A 399 -16.18 12.73 -16.57
N VAL A 400 -17.42 12.73 -17.03
CA VAL A 400 -18.13 13.94 -17.44
C VAL A 400 -19.50 14.00 -16.76
N TRP A 401 -19.69 15.00 -15.91
CA TRP A 401 -20.97 15.31 -15.30
C TRP A 401 -21.71 16.36 -16.12
N HIS A 402 -22.87 15.98 -16.64
CA HIS A 402 -23.81 16.83 -17.34
C HIS A 402 -24.97 17.21 -16.41
N PRO A 403 -24.99 18.43 -15.84
CA PRO A 403 -26.12 18.87 -15.03
C PRO A 403 -27.38 19.02 -15.88
N PHE A 404 -28.55 18.84 -15.26
CA PHE A 404 -29.83 19.07 -15.95
C PHE A 404 -30.05 20.54 -16.31
N SER A 405 -29.63 21.46 -15.44
CA SER A 405 -29.73 22.89 -15.69
C SER A 405 -28.66 23.33 -16.70
N PRO A 406 -29.03 23.99 -17.81
CA PRO A 406 -28.06 24.52 -18.78
C PRO A 406 -27.23 25.70 -18.23
N GLN A 407 -27.59 26.24 -17.06
CA GLN A 407 -26.83 27.29 -16.38
C GLN A 407 -25.68 26.72 -15.55
N GLU A 408 -25.73 25.45 -15.19
CA GLU A 408 -24.68 24.77 -14.43
C GLU A 408 -23.56 24.30 -15.36
N LYS A 409 -22.32 24.36 -14.88
CA LYS A 409 -21.15 24.00 -15.68
C LYS A 409 -21.01 22.48 -15.76
N ILE A 410 -20.68 21.99 -16.96
CA ILE A 410 -20.25 20.61 -17.16
C ILE A 410 -18.91 20.41 -16.46
N ILE A 411 -18.82 19.39 -15.61
CA ILE A 411 -17.58 19.06 -14.88
C ILE A 411 -16.92 17.88 -15.58
N ARG A 412 -15.60 17.99 -15.78
CA ARG A 412 -14.78 16.98 -16.45
C ARG A 412 -13.60 16.64 -15.55
N VAL A 413 -13.42 15.36 -15.22
CA VAL A 413 -12.32 14.88 -14.38
C VAL A 413 -11.62 13.74 -15.11
N LEU A 414 -10.32 13.93 -15.39
CA LEU A 414 -9.50 12.93 -16.07
C LEU A 414 -8.68 12.14 -15.04
N PHE A 415 -8.80 10.82 -15.10
CA PHE A 415 -7.97 9.87 -14.36
C PHE A 415 -7.01 9.20 -15.34
N PRO A 416 -5.73 9.64 -15.41
CA PRO A 416 -4.79 9.16 -16.43
C PRO A 416 -4.29 7.74 -16.18
N GLY A 417 -4.26 7.29 -14.92
CA GLY A 417 -3.56 6.07 -14.52
C GLY A 417 -2.08 6.11 -14.91
N CYS A 418 -1.49 4.95 -15.21
CA CYS A 418 -0.14 4.80 -15.74
C CYS A 418 -0.09 4.95 -17.28
N THR A 419 -1.09 5.61 -17.89
CA THR A 419 -1.17 5.72 -19.35
C THR A 419 -0.17 6.77 -19.87
N PRO A 420 0.68 6.43 -20.87
CA PRO A 420 1.63 7.40 -21.43
C PRO A 420 0.93 8.63 -22.01
N GLN A 421 1.53 9.81 -21.84
CA GLN A 421 0.98 11.09 -22.28
C GLN A 421 0.55 11.09 -23.75
N ALA A 422 1.32 10.45 -24.65
CA ALA A 422 0.97 10.35 -26.06
C ALA A 422 -0.40 9.70 -26.30
N LYS A 423 -0.71 8.62 -25.57
CA LYS A 423 -1.99 7.91 -25.64
C LYS A 423 -3.14 8.71 -25.03
N ILE A 424 -2.88 9.44 -23.94
CA ILE A 424 -3.87 10.34 -23.33
C ILE A 424 -4.29 11.42 -24.35
N LEU A 425 -3.30 12.09 -24.97
CA LEU A 425 -3.57 13.13 -25.96
C LEU A 425 -4.28 12.57 -27.20
N GLU A 426 -3.92 11.38 -27.65
CA GLU A 426 -4.63 10.69 -28.73
C GLU A 426 -6.11 10.42 -28.37
N GLY A 427 -6.37 9.90 -27.17
CA GLY A 427 -7.72 9.64 -26.67
C GLY A 427 -8.56 10.91 -26.57
N LEU A 428 -8.00 11.99 -26.02
CA LEU A 428 -8.69 13.28 -25.91
C LEU A 428 -9.04 13.89 -27.28
N ARG A 429 -8.16 13.75 -28.29
CA ARG A 429 -8.46 14.20 -29.66
C ARG A 429 -9.66 13.48 -30.27
N LYS A 430 -9.87 12.20 -29.94
CA LYS A 430 -11.05 11.42 -30.39
C LYS A 430 -12.34 11.89 -29.73
N ILE A 431 -12.27 12.48 -28.52
CA ILE A 431 -13.42 13.04 -27.80
C ILE A 431 -13.72 14.49 -28.24
N ASN A 432 -12.72 15.29 -28.61
CA ASN A 432 -12.93 16.70 -28.98
C ASN A 432 -13.92 16.93 -30.14
N ASN A 433 -14.22 15.90 -30.94
CA ASN A 433 -15.25 15.97 -31.98
C ASN A 433 -16.69 15.88 -31.44
N LEU A 434 -16.89 15.75 -30.12
CA LEU A 434 -18.20 15.60 -29.44
C LEU A 434 -18.77 16.91 -28.89
N GLU A 435 -18.23 18.08 -29.24
CA GLU A 435 -18.98 19.32 -28.98
C GLU A 435 -20.33 19.23 -29.69
N PRO A 436 -21.47 19.44 -28.99
CA PRO A 436 -22.74 19.55 -29.66
C PRO A 436 -22.63 20.73 -30.60
N SER A 437 -22.71 20.44 -31.90
CA SER A 437 -22.91 21.45 -32.93
C SER A 437 -23.98 22.42 -32.44
N ALA A 438 -23.54 23.63 -32.08
CA ALA A 438 -24.40 24.78 -31.89
C ALA A 438 -24.92 25.25 -33.26
N ASN A 439 -25.53 24.34 -34.02
CA ASN A 439 -26.34 24.68 -35.16
C ASN A 439 -27.75 24.90 -34.63
N GLY A 440 -28.02 26.16 -34.27
CA GLY A 440 -29.39 26.66 -34.19
C GLY A 440 -30.13 26.36 -35.50
N PRO A 441 -31.47 26.28 -35.46
CA PRO A 441 -32.26 25.97 -36.64
C PRO A 441 -31.94 27.01 -37.72
N LYS A 442 -31.44 26.55 -38.88
CA LYS A 442 -31.36 27.38 -40.09
C LYS A 442 -32.79 27.84 -40.38
N SER A 443 -33.08 29.09 -40.05
CA SER A 443 -34.30 29.76 -40.43
C SER A 443 -34.34 29.86 -41.95
N ASN A 444 -35.44 29.37 -42.51
CA ASN A 444 -35.79 29.51 -43.92
C ASN A 444 -35.74 30.99 -44.33
N GLY A 445 -34.73 31.37 -45.10
CA GLY A 445 -34.70 32.61 -45.87
C GLY A 445 -35.11 32.31 -47.30
N GLY A 446 -36.41 32.20 -47.55
CA GLY A 446 -36.95 32.31 -48.89
C GLY A 446 -36.73 33.74 -49.40
N SER A 447 -36.05 33.88 -50.53
CA SER A 447 -36.05 35.12 -51.32
C SER A 447 -36.43 34.76 -52.75
N THR A 448 -37.73 34.81 -53.00
CA THR A 448 -38.33 35.10 -54.29
C THR A 448 -38.05 36.56 -54.67
N ARG A 449 -37.63 36.77 -55.93
CA ARG A 449 -37.98 37.89 -56.84
C ARG A 449 -37.11 37.76 -58.08
N GLU A 450 -37.74 37.42 -59.20
CA GLU A 450 -38.16 38.36 -60.28
C GLU A 450 -37.01 38.71 -61.21
#